data_AF-A0A6N8Z0X1-F1
#
_entry.id   AF-A0A6N8Z0X1-F1
#
_cell.length_a   1.000
_cell.length_b   1.000
_cell.length_c   1.000
_cell.angle_alpha   90.00
_cell.angle_beta   90.00
_cell.angle_gamma   90.00
#
_symmetry.space_group_name_H-M   'P 1'
#
loop_
_entity.id
_entity.type
_entity.pdbx_description
1 polymer ?
#
loop_
_entity_poly.entity_id
_entity_poly.type
_entity_poly.pdbx_seq_one_letter_code
_entity_poly.pdbx_strand_id
1 'polypeptide(L)'
;MTEFWTTNWGDAATALGILVSLIGLGWAIREAHGARSAAQAAQIAANEARDRMARHLQAVDLQRGIGLIGRIKDLHANNRWEAATEHYQTLREMLSDVIVRCPEEKTEFRQKLAIARSNITAMDNRVRERGAEGVSEDDRSQFGQGLNDIQSDLEELASDLGFGDAPGGTA
;
A
#
# COMPACT_ATOMS: atom_id res chain seq x y z
N MET A 1 60.59 -30.66 -44.49
CA MET A 1 59.17 -30.28 -44.26
C MET A 1 58.73 -30.42 -42.80
N THR A 2 59.48 -31.11 -41.93
CA THR A 2 59.19 -31.24 -40.49
C THR A 2 59.63 -30.05 -39.64
N GLU A 3 60.68 -29.30 -40.04
CA GLU A 3 61.15 -28.11 -39.28
C GLU A 3 60.19 -26.91 -39.30
N PHE A 4 59.40 -26.73 -40.37
CA PHE A 4 58.43 -25.62 -40.46
C PHE A 4 57.27 -25.78 -39.48
N TRP A 5 56.94 -27.02 -39.12
CA TRP A 5 55.89 -27.34 -38.16
C TRP A 5 56.35 -27.15 -36.72
N THR A 6 57.61 -27.43 -36.39
CA THR A 6 58.12 -27.25 -35.02
C THR A 6 58.35 -25.79 -34.65
N THR A 7 58.74 -24.93 -35.61
CA THR A 7 59.06 -23.52 -35.32
C THR A 7 57.80 -22.65 -35.20
N ASN A 8 56.72 -22.96 -35.94
CA ASN A 8 55.48 -22.16 -35.95
C ASN A 8 54.39 -22.67 -35.00
N TRP A 9 54.58 -23.85 -34.37
CA TRP A 9 53.59 -24.41 -33.45
C TRP A 9 53.41 -23.58 -32.18
N GLY A 10 54.49 -22.95 -31.71
CA GLY A 10 54.45 -22.03 -30.56
C GLY A 10 53.54 -20.83 -30.80
N ASP A 11 53.65 -20.19 -31.97
CA ASP A 11 52.83 -19.04 -32.35
C ASP A 11 51.36 -19.43 -32.63
N ALA A 12 51.13 -20.61 -33.20
CA ALA A 12 49.77 -21.13 -33.40
C ALA A 12 49.07 -21.43 -32.05
N ALA A 13 49.80 -21.99 -31.08
CA ALA A 13 49.25 -22.30 -29.76
C ALA A 13 48.91 -21.04 -28.96
N THR A 14 49.75 -20.00 -29.02
CA THR A 14 49.47 -18.71 -28.36
C THR A 14 48.29 -17.99 -29.01
N ALA A 15 48.21 -17.99 -30.36
CA ALA A 15 47.08 -17.42 -31.09
C ALA A 15 45.74 -18.13 -30.75
N LEU A 16 45.76 -19.47 -30.67
CA LEU A 16 44.59 -20.25 -30.23
C LEU A 16 44.20 -19.95 -28.77
N GLY A 17 45.17 -19.83 -27.87
CA GLY A 17 44.91 -19.48 -26.46
C GLY A 17 44.25 -18.10 -26.31
N ILE A 18 44.68 -17.11 -27.10
CA ILE A 18 44.07 -15.78 -27.12
C ILE A 18 42.64 -15.85 -27.68
N LEU A 19 42.41 -16.59 -28.77
CA LEU A 19 41.08 -16.76 -29.37
C LEU A 19 40.08 -17.38 -28.39
N VAL A 20 40.46 -18.48 -27.71
CA VAL A 20 39.61 -19.15 -26.73
C VAL A 20 39.31 -18.21 -25.55
N SER A 21 40.30 -17.44 -25.09
CA SER A 21 40.13 -16.48 -23.99
C SER A 21 39.17 -15.35 -24.36
N LEU A 22 39.26 -14.80 -25.58
CA LEU A 22 38.34 -13.76 -26.07
C LEU A 22 36.90 -14.27 -26.20
N ILE A 23 36.72 -15.51 -26.67
CA ILE A 23 35.39 -16.14 -26.76
C ILE A 23 34.81 -16.36 -25.36
N GLY A 24 35.61 -16.89 -24.42
CA GLY A 24 35.18 -17.10 -23.03
C GLY A 24 34.79 -15.79 -22.34
N LEU A 25 35.57 -14.73 -22.54
CA LEU A 25 35.26 -13.40 -22.01
C LEU A 25 33.97 -12.83 -22.62
N GLY A 26 33.77 -12.96 -23.93
CA GLY A 26 32.55 -12.53 -24.60
C GLY A 26 31.30 -13.23 -24.09
N TRP A 27 31.41 -14.54 -23.79
CA TRP A 27 30.30 -15.33 -23.24
C TRP A 27 29.98 -14.91 -21.80
N ALA A 28 31.00 -14.73 -20.95
CA ALA A 28 30.84 -14.24 -19.58
C ALA A 28 30.20 -12.84 -19.53
N ILE A 29 30.60 -11.93 -20.43
CA ILE A 29 29.99 -10.59 -20.54
C ILE A 29 28.51 -10.71 -20.92
N ARG A 30 28.16 -11.54 -21.91
CA ARG A 30 26.76 -11.75 -22.32
C ARG A 30 25.91 -12.29 -21.17
N GLU A 31 26.42 -13.27 -20.42
CA GLU A 31 25.72 -13.86 -19.28
C GLU A 31 25.56 -12.85 -18.14
N ALA A 32 26.59 -12.05 -17.84
CA ALA A 32 26.51 -10.97 -16.86
C ALA A 32 25.46 -9.90 -17.24
N HIS A 33 25.36 -9.54 -18.51
CA HIS A 33 24.31 -8.64 -19.00
C HIS A 33 22.91 -9.26 -18.84
N GLY A 34 22.76 -10.54 -19.19
CA GLY A 34 21.52 -11.29 -18.99
C GLY A 34 21.09 -11.30 -17.51
N ALA A 35 22.01 -11.64 -16.61
CA ALA A 35 21.76 -11.65 -15.17
C ALA A 35 21.36 -10.26 -14.64
N ARG A 36 22.03 -9.19 -15.09
CA ARG A 36 21.69 -7.82 -14.69
C ARG A 36 20.29 -7.43 -15.15
N SER A 37 19.91 -7.76 -16.38
CA SER A 37 18.57 -7.48 -16.91
C SER A 37 17.48 -8.24 -16.15
N ALA A 38 17.72 -9.52 -15.83
CA ALA A 38 16.80 -10.33 -15.05
C ALA A 38 16.64 -9.79 -13.62
N ALA A 39 17.74 -9.37 -12.98
CA ALA A 39 17.72 -8.76 -11.66
C ALA A 39 16.94 -7.42 -11.66
N GLN A 40 17.11 -6.59 -12.70
CA GLN A 40 16.34 -5.36 -12.85
C GLN A 40 14.85 -5.64 -13.02
N ALA A 41 14.47 -6.60 -13.88
CA ALA A 41 13.08 -6.99 -14.07
C ALA A 41 12.46 -7.54 -12.77
N ALA A 42 13.20 -8.37 -12.03
CA ALA A 42 12.77 -8.88 -10.73
C ALA A 42 12.57 -7.76 -9.70
N GLN A 43 13.47 -6.77 -9.66
CA GLN A 43 13.35 -5.62 -8.78
C GLN A 43 12.11 -4.78 -9.08
N ILE A 44 11.83 -4.54 -10.36
CA ILE A 44 10.63 -3.80 -10.81
C ILE A 44 9.37 -4.57 -10.40
N ALA A 45 9.29 -5.86 -10.73
CA ALA A 45 8.15 -6.70 -10.38
C ALA A 45 7.93 -6.79 -8.86
N ALA A 46 9.01 -6.88 -8.08
CA ALA A 46 8.94 -6.90 -6.62
C ALA A 46 8.42 -5.55 -6.06
N ASN A 47 8.88 -4.43 -6.61
CA ASN A 47 8.39 -3.11 -6.21
C ASN A 47 6.90 -2.95 -6.55
N GLU A 48 6.47 -3.31 -7.76
CA GLU A 48 5.06 -3.28 -8.15
C GLU A 48 4.19 -4.17 -7.26
N ALA A 49 4.67 -5.38 -6.92
CA ALA A 49 3.97 -6.29 -6.03
C ALA A 49 3.83 -5.69 -4.62
N ARG A 50 4.89 -5.08 -4.10
CA ARG A 50 4.87 -4.37 -2.80
C ARG A 50 3.86 -3.23 -2.80
N ASP A 51 3.82 -2.43 -3.87
CA ASP A 51 2.88 -1.30 -3.98
C ASP A 51 1.43 -1.79 -4.07
N ARG A 52 1.16 -2.85 -4.83
CA ARG A 52 -0.16 -3.48 -4.89
C ARG A 52 -0.58 -4.04 -3.53
N MET A 53 0.32 -4.73 -2.84
CA MET A 53 0.08 -5.24 -1.48
C MET A 53 -0.21 -4.11 -0.49
N ALA A 54 0.55 -3.01 -0.55
CA ALA A 54 0.34 -1.86 0.31
C ALA A 54 -1.05 -1.24 0.10
N ARG A 55 -1.47 -1.04 -1.16
CA ARG A 55 -2.83 -0.56 -1.48
C ARG A 55 -3.91 -1.52 -0.99
N HIS A 56 -3.72 -2.82 -1.16
CA HIS A 56 -4.67 -3.82 -0.69
C HIS A 56 -4.82 -3.81 0.83
N LEU A 57 -3.71 -3.74 1.56
CA LEU A 57 -3.73 -3.64 3.03
C LEU A 57 -4.44 -2.36 3.49
N GLN A 58 -4.19 -1.23 2.83
CA GLN A 58 -4.89 0.03 3.10
C GLN A 58 -6.41 -0.13 2.88
N ALA A 59 -6.85 -0.73 1.76
CA ALA A 59 -8.26 -0.97 1.50
C ALA A 59 -8.92 -1.86 2.56
N VAL A 60 -8.23 -2.92 3.00
CA VAL A 60 -8.69 -3.79 4.09
C VAL A 60 -8.83 -3.02 5.41
N ASP A 61 -7.89 -2.14 5.72
CA ASP A 61 -7.96 -1.31 6.93
C ASP A 61 -9.15 -0.32 6.86
N LEU A 62 -9.42 0.29 5.70
CA LEU A 62 -10.61 1.14 5.52
C LEU A 62 -11.91 0.35 5.71
N GLN A 63 -12.00 -0.86 5.15
CA GLN A 63 -13.17 -1.74 5.34
C GLN A 63 -13.38 -2.13 6.81
N ARG A 64 -12.28 -2.37 7.55
CA ARG A 64 -12.35 -2.58 9.00
C ARG A 64 -12.85 -1.33 9.73
N GLY A 65 -12.42 -0.15 9.31
CA GLY A 65 -12.89 1.14 9.81
C GLY A 65 -14.39 1.33 9.60
N ILE A 66 -14.90 1.03 8.40
CA ILE A 66 -16.34 1.03 8.08
C ILE A 66 -17.10 0.07 9.02
N GLY A 67 -16.57 -1.13 9.26
CA GLY A 67 -17.15 -2.07 10.22
C GLY A 67 -17.22 -1.53 11.65
N LEU A 68 -16.20 -0.81 12.10
CA LEU A 68 -16.22 -0.13 13.41
C LEU A 68 -17.26 0.99 13.47
N ILE A 69 -17.41 1.76 12.40
CA ILE A 69 -18.47 2.79 12.31
C ILE A 69 -19.85 2.16 12.47
N GLY A 70 -20.11 1.02 11.81
CA GLY A 70 -21.36 0.28 11.96
C GLY A 70 -21.63 -0.13 13.42
N ARG A 71 -20.60 -0.58 14.14
CA ARG A 71 -20.70 -0.91 15.58
C ARG A 71 -20.98 0.32 16.44
N ILE A 72 -20.32 1.45 16.15
CA ILE A 72 -20.57 2.71 16.87
C ILE A 72 -22.02 3.16 16.67
N LYS A 73 -22.53 3.10 15.43
CA LYS A 73 -23.95 3.41 15.12
C LYS A 73 -24.91 2.52 15.91
N ASP A 74 -24.64 1.21 15.97
CA ASP A 74 -25.45 0.27 16.74
C ASP A 74 -25.43 0.59 18.25
N LEU A 75 -24.26 0.91 18.80
CA LEU A 75 -24.14 1.29 20.21
C LEU A 75 -24.88 2.59 20.52
N HIS A 76 -24.81 3.59 19.64
CA HIS A 76 -25.58 4.82 19.75
C HIS A 76 -27.09 4.55 19.74
N ALA A 77 -27.56 3.70 18.81
CA ALA A 77 -28.97 3.33 18.69
C ALA A 77 -29.50 2.64 19.96
N ASN A 78 -28.65 1.85 20.62
CA ASN A 78 -28.97 1.15 21.87
C ASN A 78 -28.67 1.95 23.14
N ASN A 79 -28.38 3.25 23.05
CA ASN A 79 -28.00 4.15 24.16
C ASN A 79 -26.76 3.69 24.96
N ARG A 80 -25.88 2.88 24.36
CA ARG A 80 -24.64 2.37 24.98
C ARG A 80 -23.46 3.28 24.66
N TRP A 81 -23.59 4.56 24.99
CA TRP A 81 -22.65 5.63 24.62
C TRP A 81 -21.24 5.42 25.21
N GLU A 82 -21.16 4.96 26.46
CA GLU A 82 -19.87 4.70 27.11
C GLU A 82 -19.07 3.62 26.36
N ALA A 83 -19.73 2.52 25.96
CA ALA A 83 -19.09 1.46 25.20
C ALA A 83 -18.66 1.92 23.80
N ALA A 84 -19.29 2.94 23.22
CA ALA A 84 -18.88 3.50 21.93
C ALA A 84 -17.53 4.23 22.01
N THR A 85 -17.15 4.75 23.19
CA THR A 85 -15.88 5.50 23.38
C THR A 85 -14.64 4.66 23.11
N GLU A 86 -14.67 3.37 23.45
CA GLU A 86 -13.59 2.43 23.14
C GLU A 86 -13.42 2.26 21.62
N HIS A 87 -14.53 2.11 20.91
CA HIS A 87 -14.52 1.98 19.45
C HIS A 87 -14.09 3.26 18.74
N TYR A 88 -14.40 4.43 19.30
CA TYR A 88 -13.87 5.70 18.79
C TYR A 88 -12.35 5.77 18.89
N GLN A 89 -11.77 5.37 20.02
CA GLN A 89 -10.32 5.33 20.15
C GLN A 89 -9.69 4.38 19.13
N THR A 90 -10.19 3.16 19.01
CA THR A 90 -9.68 2.19 18.02
C THR A 90 -9.77 2.74 16.59
N LEU A 91 -10.89 3.38 16.23
CA LEU A 91 -11.06 3.96 14.90
C LEU A 91 -10.09 5.11 14.65
N ARG A 92 -9.83 5.98 15.64
CA ARG A 92 -8.85 7.08 15.51
C ARG A 92 -7.42 6.58 15.32
N GLU A 93 -7.04 5.54 16.07
CA GLU A 93 -5.72 4.92 15.96
C GLU A 93 -5.55 4.30 14.57
N MET A 94 -6.55 3.57 14.09
CA MET A 94 -6.57 2.98 12.75
C MET A 94 -6.45 4.04 11.65
N LEU A 95 -7.24 5.12 11.71
CA LEU A 95 -7.15 6.20 10.73
C LEU A 95 -5.79 6.89 10.77
N SER A 96 -5.21 7.11 11.96
CA SER A 96 -3.88 7.68 12.09
C SER A 96 -2.80 6.80 11.45
N ASP A 97 -2.91 5.50 11.64
CA ASP A 97 -1.98 4.51 11.11
C ASP A 97 -2.07 4.43 9.57
N VAL A 98 -3.28 4.50 9.00
CA VAL A 98 -3.50 4.60 7.55
C VAL A 98 -2.94 5.91 6.99
N ILE A 99 -3.12 7.05 7.67
CA ILE A 99 -2.57 8.35 7.25
C ILE A 99 -1.04 8.30 7.19
N VAL A 100 -0.39 7.70 8.20
CA VAL A 100 1.08 7.59 8.26
C VAL A 100 1.63 6.71 7.14
N ARG A 101 0.92 5.63 6.78
CA ARG A 101 1.29 4.76 5.66
C ARG A 101 0.94 5.33 4.28
N CYS A 102 0.14 6.40 4.22
CA CYS A 102 -0.30 6.95 2.95
C CYS A 102 0.82 7.79 2.30
N PRO A 103 1.18 7.53 1.04
CA PRO A 103 2.17 8.33 0.31
C PRO A 103 1.85 9.83 0.32
N GLU A 104 2.87 10.67 0.33
CA GLU A 104 2.73 12.13 0.46
C GLU A 104 2.00 12.75 -0.75
N GLU A 105 2.17 12.17 -1.94
CA GLU A 105 1.52 12.61 -3.18
C GLU A 105 0.00 12.46 -3.15
N LYS A 106 -0.56 11.63 -2.27
CA LYS A 106 -2.02 11.45 -2.11
C LYS A 106 -2.59 12.44 -1.09
N THR A 107 -2.37 13.73 -1.33
CA THR A 107 -2.75 14.81 -0.41
C THR A 107 -4.26 14.84 -0.11
N GLU A 108 -5.10 14.68 -1.14
CA GLU A 108 -6.57 14.65 -0.98
C GLU A 108 -7.02 13.48 -0.09
N PHE A 109 -6.50 12.28 -0.34
CA PHE A 109 -6.78 11.09 0.46
C PHE A 109 -6.40 11.30 1.94
N ARG A 110 -5.20 11.85 2.19
CA ARG A 110 -4.74 12.16 3.55
C ARG A 110 -5.61 13.23 4.20
N GLN A 111 -6.05 14.23 3.45
CA GLN A 111 -6.94 15.28 3.93
C GLN A 111 -8.31 14.71 4.34
N LYS A 112 -8.94 13.89 3.49
CA LYS A 112 -10.23 13.23 3.81
C LYS A 112 -10.11 12.38 5.09
N LEU A 113 -9.07 11.58 5.23
CA LEU A 113 -8.83 10.80 6.46
C LEU A 113 -8.56 11.67 7.69
N ALA A 114 -7.84 12.79 7.54
CA ALA A 114 -7.60 13.71 8.64
C ALA A 114 -8.89 14.41 9.12
N ILE A 115 -9.75 14.79 8.18
CA ILE A 115 -11.09 15.35 8.47
C ILE A 115 -11.93 14.31 9.21
N ALA A 116 -12.00 13.07 8.70
CA ALA A 116 -12.71 11.98 9.35
C ALA A 116 -12.22 11.74 10.79
N ARG A 117 -10.90 11.67 10.99
CA ARG A 117 -10.29 11.51 12.33
C ARG A 117 -10.63 12.67 13.27
N SER A 118 -10.62 13.91 12.77
CA SER A 118 -10.99 15.10 13.53
C SER A 118 -12.46 15.04 13.96
N ASN A 119 -13.36 14.72 13.04
CA ASN A 119 -14.80 14.57 13.30
C ASN A 119 -15.05 13.49 14.37
N ILE A 120 -14.41 12.32 14.24
CA ILE A 120 -14.50 11.25 15.25
C ILE A 120 -14.00 11.72 16.62
N THR A 121 -12.90 12.47 16.67
CA THR A 121 -12.37 13.02 17.93
C THR A 121 -13.36 13.99 18.57
N ALA A 122 -13.99 14.85 17.75
CA ALA A 122 -15.01 15.77 18.24
C ALA A 122 -16.23 15.03 18.80
N MET A 123 -16.64 13.94 18.15
CA MET A 123 -17.74 13.08 18.62
C MET A 123 -17.40 12.38 19.95
N ASP A 124 -16.23 11.76 20.05
CA ASP A 124 -15.75 11.10 21.28
C ASP A 124 -15.72 12.09 22.47
N ASN A 125 -15.15 13.28 22.26
CA ASN A 125 -15.12 14.32 23.30
C ASN A 125 -16.53 14.74 23.74
N ARG A 126 -17.46 14.96 22.79
CA ARG A 126 -18.85 15.31 23.13
C ARG A 126 -19.55 14.21 23.93
N VAL A 127 -19.33 12.94 23.57
CA VAL A 127 -19.88 11.79 24.31
C VAL A 127 -19.32 11.75 25.73
N ARG A 128 -18.01 11.98 25.90
CA ARG A 128 -17.34 12.00 27.21
C ARG A 128 -17.78 13.17 28.09
N GLU A 129 -17.96 14.36 27.52
CA GLU A 129 -18.39 15.56 28.24
C GLU A 129 -19.84 15.45 28.75
N ARG A 130 -20.72 14.81 27.98
CA ARG A 130 -22.15 14.73 28.30
C ARG A 130 -22.54 13.47 29.06
N GLY A 131 -21.75 12.40 28.98
CA GLY A 131 -22.12 11.09 29.49
C GLY A 131 -23.35 10.50 28.79
N ALA A 132 -23.83 9.35 29.25
CA ALA A 132 -24.96 8.65 28.63
C ALA A 132 -26.31 9.41 28.78
N GLU A 133 -26.48 10.19 29.85
CA GLU A 133 -27.73 10.87 30.19
C GLU A 133 -27.88 12.25 29.52
N GLY A 134 -26.79 12.86 29.05
CA GLY A 134 -26.77 14.23 28.52
C GLY A 134 -26.91 14.36 27.00
N VAL A 135 -27.10 13.26 26.27
CA VAL A 135 -27.16 13.29 24.79
C VAL A 135 -28.58 13.61 24.32
N SER A 136 -28.76 14.82 23.75
CA SER A 136 -30.05 15.26 23.22
C SER A 136 -30.41 14.56 21.90
N GLU A 137 -31.68 14.63 21.50
CA GLU A 137 -32.13 14.05 20.23
C GLU A 137 -31.45 14.71 19.00
N ASP A 138 -31.18 16.02 19.08
CA ASP A 138 -30.43 16.73 18.05
C ASP A 138 -28.98 16.20 17.92
N ASP A 139 -28.31 15.94 19.04
CA ASP A 139 -26.97 15.34 18.99
C ASP A 139 -26.97 13.95 18.38
N ARG A 140 -28.00 13.14 18.64
CA ARG A 140 -28.14 11.81 18.03
C ARG A 140 -28.24 11.91 16.52
N SER A 141 -29.04 12.86 16.03
CA SER A 141 -29.19 13.12 14.60
C SER A 141 -27.86 13.57 13.98
N GLN A 142 -27.19 14.55 14.60
CA GLN A 142 -25.87 15.03 14.16
C GLN A 142 -24.81 13.92 14.17
N PHE A 143 -24.83 13.05 15.19
CA PHE A 143 -23.91 11.93 15.27
C PHE A 143 -24.18 10.90 14.18
N GLY A 144 -25.45 10.57 13.95
CA GLY A 144 -25.85 9.67 12.87
C GLY A 144 -25.39 10.17 11.50
N GLN A 145 -25.63 11.46 11.23
CA GLN A 145 -25.20 12.11 9.99
C GLN A 145 -23.68 12.09 9.86
N GLY A 146 -22.94 12.55 10.87
CA GLY A 146 -21.47 12.57 10.82
C GLY A 146 -20.85 11.19 10.59
N LEU A 147 -21.41 10.14 11.20
CA LEU A 147 -20.95 8.76 10.97
C LEU A 147 -21.35 8.21 9.58
N ASN A 148 -22.44 8.70 8.97
CA ASN A 148 -22.79 8.36 7.60
C ASN A 148 -21.84 9.03 6.60
N ASP A 149 -21.56 10.31 6.81
CA ASP A 149 -20.65 11.08 5.95
C ASP A 149 -19.24 10.46 5.98
N ILE A 150 -18.71 10.18 7.18
CA ILE A 150 -17.41 9.51 7.31
C ILE A 150 -17.43 8.13 6.65
N GLN A 151 -18.50 7.34 6.82
CA GLN A 151 -18.59 6.04 6.17
C GLN A 151 -18.56 6.17 4.64
N SER A 152 -19.30 7.12 4.07
CA SER A 152 -19.31 7.40 2.63
C SER A 152 -17.92 7.79 2.13
N ASP A 153 -17.21 8.67 2.85
CA ASP A 153 -15.84 9.05 2.51
C ASP A 153 -14.89 7.84 2.52
N LEU A 154 -15.00 6.96 3.54
CA LEU A 154 -14.15 5.76 3.60
C LEU A 154 -14.49 4.75 2.50
N GLU A 155 -15.77 4.63 2.10
CA GLU A 155 -16.21 3.77 1.01
C GLU A 155 -15.68 4.27 -0.35
N GLU A 156 -15.76 5.58 -0.59
CA GLU A 156 -15.16 6.23 -1.76
C GLU A 156 -13.65 5.96 -1.82
N LEU A 157 -12.95 6.22 -0.70
CA LEU A 157 -11.50 5.98 -0.60
C LEU A 157 -11.12 4.51 -0.76
N ALA A 158 -11.94 3.58 -0.24
CA ALA A 158 -11.72 2.14 -0.41
C ALA A 158 -11.95 1.70 -1.86
N SER A 159 -12.92 2.32 -2.56
CA SER A 159 -13.16 2.08 -3.98
C SER A 159 -11.98 2.55 -4.84
N ASP A 160 -11.45 3.74 -4.55
CA ASP A 160 -10.27 4.31 -5.23
C ASP A 160 -9.00 3.47 -5.05
N LEU A 161 -8.85 2.84 -3.88
CA LEU A 161 -7.76 1.89 -3.62
C LEU A 161 -8.04 0.50 -4.19
N GLY A 162 -9.31 0.18 -4.39
CA GLY A 162 -9.84 -1.15 -4.63
C GLY A 162 -9.71 -1.62 -6.07
N PHE A 163 -10.41 -1.01 -7.03
CA PHE A 163 -10.65 -1.69 -8.32
C PHE A 163 -10.98 -0.77 -9.51
N GLY A 164 -10.63 0.52 -9.46
CA GLY A 164 -11.01 1.49 -10.49
C GLY A 164 -10.48 1.24 -11.91
N ASP A 165 -9.29 0.66 -12.07
CA ASP A 165 -8.78 0.25 -13.37
C ASP A 165 -7.86 -0.96 -13.20
N ALA A 166 -8.37 -2.16 -13.46
CA ALA A 166 -7.50 -3.13 -14.11
C ALA A 166 -7.07 -2.43 -15.41
N PRO A 167 -5.77 -2.21 -15.69
CA PRO A 167 -5.35 -1.60 -16.94
C PRO A 167 -6.00 -2.43 -18.03
N GLY A 168 -6.96 -1.81 -18.75
CA GLY A 168 -7.60 -2.41 -19.89
C GLY A 168 -6.49 -2.88 -20.81
N GLY A 169 -6.26 -4.19 -20.79
CA GLY A 169 -5.41 -4.86 -21.74
C GLY A 169 -6.08 -4.65 -23.09
N THR A 170 -5.64 -3.64 -23.82
CA THR A 170 -5.69 -3.65 -25.26
C THR A 170 -4.76 -4.78 -25.70
N ALA A 171 -5.34 -5.98 -25.77
CA ALA A 171 -4.79 -7.09 -26.51
C ALA A 171 -4.79 -6.77 -28.02
#